data_AF-A0A5E6NV75-F1
#
_entry.id   AF-A0A5E6NV75-F1
#
_cell.length_a   1.000
_cell.length_b   1.000
_cell.length_c   1.000
_cell.angle_alpha   90.00
_cell.angle_beta   90.00
_cell.angle_gamma   90.00
#
_symmetry.space_group_name_H-M   'P 1'
#
loop_
_entity.id
_entity.type
_entity.pdbx_description
1 polymer ?
#
loop_
_entity_poly.entity_id
_entity_poly.type
_entity_poly.pdbx_seq_one_letter_code
_entity_poly.pdbx_strand_id
1 'polypeptide(L)'
;MKFVDSASIRIEAGKGGAGCLGFRREKYIPDGGPDGGDGGDGGHVYFRGQEGLNTLSEFRFNRLFRAKNGQPGSGQISVVSQPSI
;
A
#
# COMPACT_ATOMS: atom_id res chain seq x y z
N MET A 1 -33.81 12.10 9.43
CA MET A 1 -32.38 12.22 9.05
C MET A 1 -31.56 12.06 10.33
N LYS A 2 -30.62 11.11 10.41
CA LYS A 2 -29.77 10.94 11.62
C LYS A 2 -28.47 11.71 11.41
N PHE A 3 -28.36 12.84 12.11
CA PHE A 3 -27.15 13.63 12.21
C PHE A 3 -26.18 12.92 13.17
N VAL A 4 -24.94 12.77 12.76
CA VAL A 4 -23.85 12.19 13.55
C VAL A 4 -22.70 13.18 13.52
N ASP A 5 -22.39 13.75 14.67
CA ASP A 5 -21.32 14.73 14.87
C ASP A 5 -19.98 14.08 15.23
N SER A 6 -20.01 12.82 15.67
CA SER A 6 -18.87 12.09 16.21
C SER A 6 -18.89 10.63 15.76
N ALA A 7 -17.73 10.16 15.30
CA ALA A 7 -17.52 8.78 14.90
C ALA A 7 -16.11 8.34 15.31
N SER A 8 -15.99 7.10 15.78
CA SER A 8 -14.71 6.46 16.07
C SER A 8 -14.44 5.43 14.99
N ILE A 9 -13.30 5.57 14.31
CA ILE A 9 -12.87 4.70 13.22
C ILE A 9 -11.43 4.25 13.44
N ARG A 10 -11.08 3.13 12.83
CA ARG A 10 -9.73 2.57 12.79
C ARG A 10 -9.15 2.76 11.41
N ILE A 11 -7.95 3.33 11.37
CA ILE A 11 -7.21 3.59 10.14
C ILE A 11 -5.93 2.75 10.17
N GLU A 12 -5.67 2.03 9.09
CA GLU A 12 -4.46 1.25 8.91
C GLU A 12 -3.80 1.61 7.59
N ALA A 13 -2.57 2.11 7.66
CA ALA A 13 -1.74 2.30 6.47
C ALA A 13 -1.35 0.93 5.87
N GLY A 14 -0.97 0.95 4.60
CA GLY A 14 -0.39 -0.19 3.93
C GLY A 14 0.97 -0.52 4.53
N LYS A 15 1.27 -1.82 4.66
CA LYS A 15 2.64 -2.24 4.93
C LYS A 15 3.48 -2.10 3.66
N GLY A 16 4.75 -1.75 3.78
CA GLY A 16 5.70 -1.85 2.68
C GLY A 16 5.84 -3.31 2.20
N GLY A 17 6.13 -3.48 0.91
CA GLY A 17 6.44 -4.76 0.32
C GLY A 17 7.79 -5.29 0.79
N ALA A 18 7.94 -6.60 0.85
CA ALA A 18 9.24 -7.20 1.11
C ALA A 18 10.15 -7.07 -0.11
N GLY A 19 11.44 -6.79 0.10
CA GLY A 19 12.45 -6.92 -0.95
C GLY A 19 12.62 -8.38 -1.38
N CYS A 20 13.09 -8.59 -2.60
CA CYS A 20 13.39 -9.90 -3.14
C CYS A 20 14.87 -10.21 -2.95
N LEU A 21 15.19 -11.45 -2.56
CA LEU A 21 16.55 -11.98 -2.63
C LEU A 21 16.64 -12.82 -3.90
N GLY A 22 17.43 -12.35 -4.88
CA GLY A 22 17.60 -12.98 -6.17
C GLY A 22 19.06 -12.98 -6.60
N PHE A 23 19.44 -14.00 -7.37
CA PHE A 23 20.72 -14.08 -8.06
C PHE A 23 20.50 -14.38 -9.52
N ARG A 24 21.27 -13.72 -10.39
CA ARG A 24 21.22 -13.96 -11.84
C ARG A 24 21.67 -15.39 -12.13
N ARG A 25 20.94 -16.07 -13.02
CA ARG A 25 21.32 -17.41 -13.50
C ARG A 25 21.43 -17.39 -15.01
N GLU A 26 22.66 -17.49 -15.51
CA GLU A 26 22.96 -17.52 -16.93
C GLU A 26 23.72 -18.80 -17.26
N LYS A 27 23.45 -19.40 -18.43
CA LYS A 27 23.91 -20.74 -18.80
C LYS A 27 25.43 -20.95 -18.68
N TYR A 28 26.23 -19.89 -18.75
CA TYR A 28 27.69 -19.94 -18.72
C TYR A 28 28.32 -19.07 -17.62
N ILE A 29 27.51 -18.56 -16.67
CA ILE A 29 28.00 -17.77 -15.53
C ILE A 29 27.67 -18.54 -14.25
N PRO A 30 28.68 -19.16 -13.59
CA PRO A 30 28.45 -19.97 -12.40
C PRO A 30 27.95 -19.14 -11.21
N ASP A 31 28.48 -17.91 -11.05
CA ASP A 31 28.12 -17.00 -9.97
C ASP A 31 27.58 -15.68 -10.55
N GLY A 32 26.27 -15.67 -10.85
CA GLY A 32 25.61 -14.42 -11.24
C GLY A 32 25.42 -13.50 -10.03
N GLY A 33 25.64 -12.20 -10.24
CA GLY A 33 25.46 -11.19 -9.21
C GLY A 33 24.00 -11.10 -8.69
N PRO A 34 23.78 -10.38 -7.57
CA PRO A 34 22.44 -10.19 -7.01
C PRO A 34 21.53 -9.46 -8.01
N ASP A 35 20.29 -9.93 -8.15
CA ASP A 35 19.25 -9.30 -8.98
C ASP A 35 17.91 -9.10 -8.27
N GLY A 36 17.89 -9.27 -6.96
CA GLY A 36 16.73 -8.96 -6.14
C GLY A 36 16.31 -7.50 -6.25
N GLY A 37 15.03 -7.26 -6.53
CA GLY A 37 14.42 -5.93 -6.55
C GLY A 37 13.81 -5.52 -5.21
N ASP A 38 13.57 -4.22 -5.06
CA ASP A 38 13.00 -3.62 -3.86
C ASP A 38 11.49 -3.88 -3.76
N GLY A 39 11.00 -3.96 -2.52
CA GLY A 39 9.56 -3.96 -2.26
C GLY A 39 8.97 -2.57 -2.47
N GLY A 40 7.75 -2.51 -2.99
CA GLY A 40 7.04 -1.25 -3.16
C GLY A 40 6.55 -0.65 -1.85
N ASP A 41 6.25 0.65 -1.86
CA ASP A 41 5.74 1.35 -0.68
C ASP A 41 4.32 0.90 -0.30
N GLY A 42 4.01 0.99 1.00
CA GLY A 42 2.66 0.80 1.50
C GLY A 42 1.79 2.02 1.20
N GLY A 43 0.52 1.79 0.88
CA GLY A 43 -0.43 2.87 0.58
C GLY A 43 -0.75 3.74 1.79
N HIS A 44 -1.14 4.98 1.51
CA HIS A 44 -1.55 5.97 2.51
C HIS A 44 -3.08 6.04 2.64
N VAL A 45 -3.55 6.51 3.80
CA VAL A 45 -4.96 6.88 4.00
C VAL A 45 -4.98 8.34 4.39
N TYR A 46 -5.75 9.15 3.67
CA TYR A 46 -5.95 10.57 3.94
C TYR A 46 -7.43 10.88 4.07
N PHE A 47 -7.74 11.86 4.92
CA PHE A 47 -9.07 12.46 4.93
C PHE A 47 -9.14 13.56 3.88
N ARG A 48 -10.21 13.55 3.11
CA ARG A 48 -10.52 14.62 2.16
C ARG A 48 -11.87 15.23 2.51
N GLY A 49 -11.86 16.51 2.87
CA GLY A 49 -13.09 17.28 3.01
C GLY A 49 -13.76 17.48 1.66
N GLN A 50 -15.07 17.31 1.61
CA GLN A 50 -15.89 17.58 0.43
C GLN A 50 -17.07 18.47 0.85
N GLU A 51 -17.32 19.52 0.07
CA GLU A 51 -18.48 20.39 0.27
C GLU A 51 -19.78 19.62 0.04
N GLY A 52 -20.78 19.85 0.91
CA GLY A 52 -22.08 19.18 0.87
C GLY A 52 -22.20 17.95 1.79
N LEU A 53 -21.10 17.46 2.36
CA LEU A 53 -21.15 16.44 3.42
C LEU A 53 -21.30 17.09 4.79
N ASN A 54 -22.53 17.06 5.32
CA ASN A 54 -22.89 17.72 6.58
C ASN A 54 -22.94 16.78 7.79
N THR A 55 -22.61 15.49 7.63
CA THR A 55 -22.72 14.49 8.70
C THR A 55 -21.64 13.41 8.59
N LEU A 56 -21.18 12.89 9.73
CA LEU A 56 -20.23 11.76 9.79
C LEU A 56 -20.91 10.40 9.74
N SER A 57 -22.17 10.34 9.29
CA SER A 57 -22.98 9.12 9.33
C SER A 57 -22.34 7.95 8.58
N GLU A 58 -21.55 8.21 7.54
CA GLU A 58 -20.85 7.21 6.73
C GLU A 58 -19.75 6.47 7.52
N PHE A 59 -19.01 7.19 8.37
CA PHE A 59 -17.97 6.64 9.24
C PHE A 59 -18.53 5.73 10.35
N ARG A 60 -19.84 5.77 10.60
CA ARG A 60 -20.50 4.87 11.56
C ARG A 60 -20.68 3.46 10.99
N PHE A 61 -20.95 3.36 9.69
CA PHE A 61 -21.18 2.10 8.98
C PHE A 61 -19.86 1.43 8.62
N ASN A 62 -18.92 2.20 8.06
CA ASN A 62 -17.60 1.70 7.72
C ASN A 62 -16.58 2.21 8.76
N ARG A 63 -16.19 1.34 9.68
CA ARG A 63 -15.30 1.70 10.81
C ARG A 63 -13.84 1.35 10.58
N LEU A 64 -13.52 0.58 9.53
CA LEU A 64 -12.15 0.17 9.21
C LEU A 64 -11.79 0.66 7.82
N PHE A 65 -10.78 1.52 7.76
CA PHE A 65 -10.19 2.01 6.52
C PHE A 65 -8.75 1.51 6.44
N ARG A 66 -8.46 0.69 5.44
CA ARG A 66 -7.14 0.07 5.27
C ARG A 66 -6.60 0.35 3.88
N ALA A 67 -5.42 0.94 3.82
CA ALA A 67 -4.71 1.12 2.56
C ALA A 67 -4.10 -0.20 2.07
N LYS A 68 -3.84 -0.27 0.77
CA LYS A 68 -3.21 -1.44 0.14
C LYS A 68 -1.76 -1.57 0.59
N ASN A 69 -1.30 -2.80 0.78
CA ASN A 69 0.11 -3.06 1.03
C ASN A 69 0.93 -2.84 -0.26
N GLY A 70 2.21 -2.53 -0.06
CA GLY A 70 3.22 -2.54 -1.09
C GLY A 70 3.37 -3.91 -1.73
N GLN A 71 3.73 -3.91 -3.02
CA GLN A 71 3.98 -5.16 -3.73
C GLN A 71 5.34 -5.71 -3.33
N PRO A 72 5.51 -7.03 -3.22
CA PRO A 72 6.83 -7.62 -3.04
C PRO A 72 7.72 -7.31 -4.24
N GLY A 73 9.01 -7.16 -4.00
CA GLY A 73 10.00 -7.02 -5.06
C GLY A 73 10.07 -8.27 -5.93
N SER A 74 10.52 -8.10 -7.17
CA SER A 74 10.79 -9.20 -8.10
C SER A 74 12.27 -9.24 -8.47
N GLY A 75 12.73 -10.33 -9.09
CA GLY A 75 14.07 -10.36 -9.67
C GLY A 75 14.24 -9.35 -10.82
N GLN A 76 15.45 -9.26 -11.36
CA GLN A 76 15.87 -8.32 -12.41
C GLN A 76 15.88 -6.83 -12.01
N ILE A 77 16.23 -6.51 -10.75
CA ILE A 77 16.40 -5.11 -10.25
C ILE A 77 15.21 -4.24 -10.69
N SER A 78 14.00 -4.68 -10.38
CA SER A 78 12.79 -3.93 -10.71
C SER A 78 12.32 -3.17 -9.47
N VAL A 79 12.23 -1.85 -9.57
CA VAL A 79 11.57 -1.02 -8.57
C VAL A 79 10.07 -1.13 -8.80
N VAL A 80 9.33 -1.65 -7.82
CA VAL A 80 7.88 -1.76 -7.98
C VAL A 80 7.22 -0.40 -7.73
N SER A 81 6.88 0.31 -8.81
CA SER A 81 6.05 1.52 -8.73
C SER A 81 4.57 1.14 -8.60
N GLN A 82 3.99 1.35 -7.42
CA GLN A 82 2.53 1.28 -7.27
C GLN A 82 1.87 2.60 -7.71
N PRO A 83 0.77 2.57 -8.47
CA PRO A 83 0.01 3.77 -8.77
C PRO A 83 -0.63 4.31 -7.49
N SER A 84 -0.37 5.60 -7.22
CA SER A 84 -0.93 6.33 -6.09
C SER A 84 -2.42 6.61 -6.36
N ILE A 85 -3.31 6.03 -5.56
CA ILE A 85 -4.74 6.40 -5.53
C ILE A 85 -5.14 6.63 -4.07
#